data_AF-A0A2W4X973-F1
#
_entry.id   AF-A0A2W4X973-F1
#
_cell.length_a   1.000
_cell.length_b   1.000
_cell.length_c   1.000
_cell.angle_alpha   90.00
_cell.angle_beta   90.00
_cell.angle_gamma   90.00
#
_symmetry.space_group_name_H-M   'P 1'
#
loop_
_entity.id
_entity.type
_entity.pdbx_description
1 polymer ?
#
loop_
_entity_poly.entity_id
_entity_poly.type
_entity_poly.pdbx_seq_one_letter_code
_entity_poly.pdbx_strand_id
1 'polypeptide(L)'
;MPGFLLHAGATIVCAHGGQAQPSAPNPRVKVMGQPITTQIAPYTVAGCANPPPPANIGPCVMAQWVSAAVRVKALGQPVLLQDSRS
;
A
#
# COMPACT_ATOMS: atom_id res chain seq x y z
N MET A 1 -16.02 4.20 8.60
CA MET A 1 -16.53 4.14 7.22
C MET A 1 -15.37 3.74 6.33
N PRO A 2 -15.53 2.75 5.43
CA PRO A 2 -14.49 2.44 4.46
C PRO A 2 -14.15 3.69 3.63
N GLY A 3 -12.87 3.90 3.37
CA GLY A 3 -12.39 5.08 2.68
C GLY A 3 -12.41 4.95 1.15
N PHE A 4 -11.84 5.93 0.45
CA PHE A 4 -11.74 5.92 -1.00
C PHE A 4 -10.83 4.79 -1.51
N LEU A 5 -11.07 4.34 -2.75
CA LEU A 5 -10.24 3.33 -3.42
C LEU A 5 -8.82 3.85 -3.63
N LEU A 6 -7.82 3.04 -3.28
CA LEU A 6 -6.41 3.37 -3.47
C LEU A 6 -5.95 3.10 -4.91
N HIS A 7 -5.21 4.05 -5.47
CA HIS A 7 -4.58 3.96 -6.79
C HIS A 7 -3.09 4.28 -6.70
N ALA A 8 -2.33 3.98 -7.76
CA ALA A 8 -0.88 4.12 -7.81
C ALA A 8 -0.36 5.54 -7.54
N GLY A 9 -1.16 6.57 -7.82
CA GLY A 9 -0.82 7.97 -7.50
C GLY A 9 -1.14 8.42 -6.07
N ALA A 10 -1.58 7.53 -5.17
CA ALA A 10 -1.89 7.90 -3.78
C ALA A 10 -0.60 8.11 -2.98
N THR A 11 -0.56 9.15 -2.15
CA THR A 11 0.53 9.33 -1.17
C THR A 11 0.32 8.40 0.00
N ILE A 12 1.28 7.51 0.23
CA ILE A 12 1.21 6.49 1.27
C ILE A 12 2.49 6.58 2.09
N VAL A 13 2.34 6.61 3.41
CA VAL A 13 3.46 6.60 4.34
C VAL A 13 3.39 5.36 5.22
N CYS A 14 4.53 4.71 5.44
CA CYS A 14 4.62 3.66 6.44
C CYS A 14 4.46 4.26 7.85
N ALA A 15 4.19 3.42 8.85
CA ALA A 15 4.02 3.86 10.24
C ALA A 15 5.23 4.64 10.81
N HIS A 16 6.40 4.51 10.18
CA HIS A 16 7.65 5.15 10.58
C HIS A 16 8.02 6.36 9.69
N GLY A 17 7.08 6.87 8.89
CA GLY A 17 7.23 8.11 8.12
C GLY A 17 7.92 7.98 6.75
N GLY A 18 8.24 6.76 6.30
CA GLY A 18 8.80 6.53 4.96
C GLY A 18 7.71 6.56 3.88
N GLN A 19 8.02 7.11 2.70
CA GLN A 19 7.13 7.09 1.54
C GLN A 19 7.06 5.69 0.95
N ALA A 20 5.84 5.22 0.65
CA ALA A 20 5.60 3.89 0.13
C ALA A 20 4.94 3.94 -1.25
N GLN A 21 5.45 3.15 -2.21
CA GLN A 21 4.91 3.04 -3.56
C GLN A 21 4.62 1.59 -3.94
N PRO A 22 3.50 1.31 -4.64
CA PRO A 22 3.21 -0.03 -5.15
C PRO A 22 4.17 -0.38 -6.29
N SER A 23 4.82 -1.55 -6.23
CA SER A 23 5.70 -2.02 -7.31
C SER A 23 4.97 -2.82 -8.39
N ALA A 24 3.75 -3.28 -8.11
CA ALA A 24 2.92 -4.02 -9.06
C ALA A 24 1.42 -3.65 -8.94
N PRO A 25 1.03 -2.41 -9.33
CA PRO A 25 -0.39 -2.02 -9.35
C PRO A 25 -1.17 -2.81 -10.42
N ASN A 26 -2.50 -2.89 -10.28
CA ASN A 26 -3.35 -3.61 -11.23
C ASN A 26 -3.58 -2.77 -12.49
N PRO A 27 -3.05 -3.15 -13.68
CA PRO A 27 -3.11 -2.32 -14.87
C PRO A 27 -4.50 -2.33 -15.55
N ARG A 28 -5.38 -3.29 -15.21
CA ARG A 28 -6.66 -3.51 -15.89
C ARG A 28 -7.78 -2.63 -15.36
N VAL A 29 -7.72 -2.20 -14.10
CA VAL A 29 -8.72 -1.32 -13.49
C VAL A 29 -8.06 0.00 -13.14
N LYS A 30 -8.65 1.10 -13.61
CA LYS A 30 -8.17 2.45 -13.36
C LYS A 30 -9.26 3.28 -12.71
N VAL A 31 -8.86 4.18 -11.82
CA VAL A 31 -9.71 5.24 -11.25
C VAL A 31 -8.98 6.55 -11.44
N MET A 32 -9.67 7.57 -11.97
CA MET A 32 -9.07 8.85 -12.35
C MET A 32 -7.85 8.70 -13.28
N GLY A 33 -7.88 7.71 -14.17
CA GLY A 33 -6.77 7.39 -15.09
C GLY A 33 -5.58 6.65 -14.47
N GLN A 34 -5.57 6.45 -13.15
CA GLN A 34 -4.49 5.77 -12.43
C GLN A 34 -4.83 4.29 -12.14
N PRO A 35 -3.88 3.35 -12.31
CA PRO A 35 -4.06 1.95 -11.92
C PRO A 35 -4.41 1.81 -10.44
N ILE A 36 -5.38 0.95 -10.09
CA ILE A 36 -5.71 0.67 -8.69
C ILE A 36 -4.66 -0.27 -8.07
N THR A 37 -4.64 -0.36 -6.74
CA THR A 37 -3.76 -1.31 -6.04
C THR A 37 -4.57 -2.39 -5.30
N THR A 38 -4.05 -3.61 -5.27
CA THR A 38 -4.67 -4.75 -4.57
C THR A 38 -3.83 -5.16 -3.36
N GLN A 39 -4.41 -5.94 -2.44
CA GLN A 39 -3.76 -6.32 -1.18
C GLN A 39 -2.42 -7.04 -1.37
N ILE A 40 -2.29 -7.83 -2.44
CA ILE A 40 -1.08 -8.61 -2.71
C ILE A 40 0.03 -7.78 -3.36
N ALA A 41 -0.27 -6.55 -3.82
CA ALA A 41 0.72 -5.71 -4.48
C ALA A 41 1.82 -5.37 -3.46
N PRO A 42 3.10 -5.68 -3.74
CA PRO A 42 4.18 -5.30 -2.85
C PRO A 42 4.36 -3.78 -2.87
N TYR A 43 4.76 -3.23 -1.73
CA TYR A 43 5.14 -1.83 -1.62
C TYR A 43 6.61 -1.71 -1.30
N THR A 44 7.31 -0.84 -2.03
CA THR A 44 8.66 -0.40 -1.67
C THR A 44 8.56 0.84 -0.79
N VAL A 45 9.43 0.96 0.20
CA VAL A 45 9.44 2.07 1.16
C VAL A 45 10.79 2.77 1.13
N ALA A 46 10.77 4.10 1.05
CA ALA A 46 11.95 4.95 1.04
C ALA A 46 11.85 6.02 2.15
N GLY A 47 13.00 6.42 2.71
CA GLY A 47 13.07 7.48 3.73
C GLY A 47 12.45 7.10 5.09
N CYS A 48 12.35 5.81 5.40
CA CYS A 48 11.83 5.34 6.68
C CYS A 48 12.80 5.69 7.84
N ALA A 49 12.28 6.36 8.88
CA ALA A 49 13.08 6.78 10.04
C ALA A 49 13.22 5.69 11.13
N ASN A 50 12.70 4.48 10.89
CA ASN A 50 12.84 3.38 11.83
C ASN A 50 14.33 2.99 11.96
N PRO A 51 14.94 3.06 13.16
CA PRO A 51 16.37 2.83 13.31
C PRO A 51 16.75 1.35 13.07
N PRO A 52 17.98 1.09 12.64
CA PRO A 52 18.47 -0.27 12.44
C PRO A 52 18.69 -1.04 13.75
N PRO A 53 18.79 -2.38 13.69
CA PRO A 53 19.19 -3.18 14.84
C PRO A 53 20.55 -2.72 15.41
N PRO A 54 20.72 -2.73 16.74
CA PRO A 54 19.83 -3.30 17.76
C PRO A 54 18.73 -2.34 18.27
N ALA A 55 18.70 -1.08 17.82
CA ALA A 55 17.77 -0.09 18.35
C ALA A 55 16.31 -0.38 17.95
N ASN A 56 16.08 -0.88 16.73
CA ASN A 56 14.80 -1.42 16.28
C ASN A 56 14.98 -2.33 15.03
N ILE A 57 13.91 -2.67 14.30
CA ILE A 57 13.91 -3.58 13.13
C ILE A 57 14.04 -2.83 11.78
N GLY A 58 14.31 -1.51 11.80
CA GLY A 58 14.29 -0.66 10.62
C GLY A 58 15.56 -0.71 9.74
N PRO A 59 15.60 0.05 8.63
CA PRO A 59 14.49 0.81 8.04
C PRO A 59 13.52 -0.10 7.27
N CYS A 60 12.25 0.31 7.19
CA CYS A 60 11.31 -0.36 6.27
C CYS A 60 11.77 -0.12 4.83
N VAL A 61 12.09 -1.19 4.11
CA VAL A 61 12.37 -1.18 2.67
C VAL A 61 11.20 -1.74 1.86
N MET A 62 10.34 -2.52 2.50
CA MET A 62 9.13 -3.09 1.93
C MET A 62 7.98 -3.02 2.92
N ALA A 63 6.75 -3.05 2.39
CA ALA A 63 5.52 -3.19 3.15
C ALA A 63 4.54 -4.12 2.44
N GLN A 64 3.70 -4.77 3.23
CA GLN A 64 2.55 -5.56 2.78
C GLN A 64 1.30 -5.09 3.52
N TRP A 65 0.11 -5.35 2.96
CA TRP A 65 -1.15 -4.89 3.53
C TRP A 65 -1.85 -6.01 4.30
N VAL A 66 -2.10 -5.78 5.60
CA VAL A 66 -2.78 -6.72 6.48
C VAL A 66 -4.31 -6.60 6.41
N SER A 67 -4.83 -5.46 5.97
CA SER A 67 -6.27 -5.25 5.73
C SER A 67 -6.53 -4.66 4.35
N ALA A 68 -7.69 -5.00 3.79
CA ALA A 68 -8.15 -4.59 2.46
C ALA A 68 -9.68 -4.68 2.37
N ALA A 69 -10.25 -4.33 1.21
CA ALA A 69 -11.68 -4.44 0.98
C ALA A 69 -12.21 -5.87 1.09
N VAL A 70 -13.30 -6.08 1.82
CA VAL A 70 -13.89 -7.42 2.01
C VAL A 70 -14.92 -7.81 0.94
N ARG A 71 -15.40 -6.85 0.15
CA ARG A 71 -16.42 -7.06 -0.91
C ARG A 71 -15.93 -6.77 -2.31
N VAL A 72 -15.14 -5.71 -2.47
CA VAL A 72 -14.68 -5.25 -3.79
C VAL A 72 -13.37 -5.94 -4.12
N LYS A 73 -13.35 -6.61 -5.27
CA LYS A 73 -12.18 -7.32 -5.79
C LYS A 73 -11.90 -6.89 -7.22
N ALA A 74 -10.63 -6.90 -7.60
CA ALA A 74 -10.19 -6.79 -8.99
C ALA A 74 -9.31 -7.99 -9.32
N LEU A 75 -9.62 -8.69 -10.41
CA LEU A 75 -8.94 -9.95 -10.77
C LEU A 75 -8.94 -11.00 -9.64
N GLY A 76 -10.05 -11.06 -8.88
CA GLY A 76 -10.19 -11.97 -7.74
C GLY A 76 -9.46 -11.53 -6.46
N GLN A 77 -8.72 -10.42 -6.48
CA GLN A 77 -7.94 -9.93 -5.34
C GLN A 77 -8.63 -8.74 -4.65
N PRO A 78 -8.64 -8.67 -3.31
CA PRO A 78 -9.12 -7.51 -2.56
C PRO A 78 -8.43 -6.22 -3.01
N VAL A 79 -9.21 -5.17 -3.27
CA VAL A 79 -8.66 -3.84 -3.55
C VAL A 79 -8.30 -3.13 -2.25
N LEU A 80 -7.33 -2.21 -2.30
CA LEU A 80 -6.99 -1.36 -1.16
C LEU A 80 -7.89 -0.12 -1.11
N LEU A 81 -8.23 0.26 0.11
CA LEU A 81 -9.01 1.46 0.46
C LEU A 81 -8.16 2.37 1.36
N GLN A 82 -8.53 3.63 1.50
CA GLN A 82 -7.80 4.60 2.34
C GLN A 82 -7.69 4.17 3.82
N ASP A 83 -8.61 3.34 4.32
CA ASP A 83 -8.60 2.77 5.66
C ASP A 83 -7.86 1.43 5.77
N SER A 84 -7.31 0.91 4.67
CA SER A 84 -6.44 -0.27 4.67
C SER A 84 -5.17 0.00 5.48
N ARG A 85 -4.61 -1.05 6.07
CA ARG A 85 -3.45 -1.00 6.97
C ARG A 85 -2.37 -1.95 6.49
N SER A 86 -1.12 -1.48 6.58
CA SER A 86 0.12 -2.23 6.36
C SER A 86 0.79 -2.59 7.68
#